data_AF-A0A7X9IEG2-F1
#
_entry.id   AF-A0A7X9IEG2-F1
#
_cell.length_a   1.000
_cell.length_b   1.000
_cell.length_c   1.000
_cell.angle_alpha   90.00
_cell.angle_beta   90.00
_cell.angle_gamma   90.00
#
_symmetry.space_group_name_H-M   'P 1'
#
loop_
_entity.id
_entity.type
_entity.pdbx_description
1 polymer ?
#
loop_
_entity_poly.entity_id
_entity_poly.type
_entity_poly.pdbx_seq_one_letter_code
_entity_poly.pdbx_strand_id
1 'polypeptide(L)'
;GYERFLNEICAILEMPVPQEKIELYIYVPGPSAEELAGRKLPFSTANSIHWDALYPYGYQLTKFLLAKKGIEPGDFQVLNEGIPHLLDFSGINYHDKTNRLVNSGKFIGLAELGDNRRFDSLAFPIKRSESASLCGFIMYNYGNERLFMLWKSSVDWQRSIETIFQTPLDEFEKKWLDFARANTETPEGTVDNDPVQDLRMIIQ
;
A
#
# COMPACT_ATOMS: atom_id res chain seq x y z
N GLY A 1 2.18 -6.73 19.42
CA GLY A 1 2.82 -6.13 18.23
C GLY A 1 2.35 -6.82 16.96
N TYR A 2 3.01 -7.92 16.59
CA TYR A 2 2.74 -8.63 15.33
C TYR A 2 1.31 -9.15 15.18
N GLU A 3 0.71 -9.73 16.23
CA GLU A 3 -0.68 -10.19 16.19
C GLU A 3 -1.67 -9.04 15.95
N ARG A 4 -1.41 -7.85 16.48
CA ARG A 4 -2.25 -6.67 16.23
C ARG A 4 -2.22 -6.30 14.75
N PHE A 5 -1.02 -6.18 14.16
CA PHE A 5 -0.88 -5.89 12.72
C PHE A 5 -1.51 -6.97 11.84
N LEU A 6 -1.36 -8.24 12.22
CA LEU A 6 -2.02 -9.35 11.53
C LEU A 6 -3.54 -9.20 11.53
N ASN A 7 -4.15 -8.97 12.70
CA ASN A 7 -5.60 -8.79 12.82
C ASN A 7 -6.08 -7.56 12.02
N GLU A 8 -5.37 -6.43 12.11
CA GLU A 8 -5.73 -5.19 11.43
C GLU A 8 -5.63 -5.31 9.91
N ILE A 9 -4.53 -5.88 9.40
CA ILE A 9 -4.40 -6.13 7.97
C ILE A 9 -5.49 -7.11 7.53
N CYS A 10 -5.73 -8.20 8.25
CA CYS A 10 -6.79 -9.16 7.88
C CYS A 10 -8.18 -8.51 7.85
N ALA A 11 -8.47 -7.61 8.79
CA ALA A 11 -9.73 -6.86 8.81
C ALA A 11 -9.86 -5.94 7.58
N ILE A 12 -8.81 -5.17 7.25
CA ILE A 12 -8.78 -4.29 6.06
C ILE A 12 -8.84 -5.10 4.77
N LEU A 13 -8.13 -6.21 4.70
CA LEU A 13 -8.15 -7.13 3.58
C LEU A 13 -9.41 -7.99 3.56
N GLU A 14 -10.36 -7.83 4.49
CA GLU A 14 -11.61 -8.61 4.58
C GLU A 14 -11.35 -10.12 4.43
N MET A 15 -10.44 -10.65 5.23
CA MET A 15 -10.09 -12.06 5.24
C MET A 15 -9.97 -12.60 6.67
N PRO A 16 -10.24 -13.89 6.90
CA PRO A 16 -10.00 -14.49 8.21
C PRO A 16 -8.50 -14.47 8.53
N VAL A 17 -8.19 -14.34 9.81
CA VAL A 17 -6.82 -14.49 10.30
C VAL A 17 -6.37 -15.94 10.05
N PRO A 18 -5.25 -16.17 9.34
CA PRO A 18 -4.69 -17.50 9.15
C PRO A 18 -4.49 -18.22 10.49
N GLN A 19 -4.91 -19.48 10.57
CA GLN A 19 -4.82 -20.28 11.81
C GLN A 19 -3.55 -21.16 11.83
N GLU A 20 -2.94 -21.34 10.67
CA GLU A 20 -1.67 -22.02 10.51
C GLU A 20 -0.49 -21.24 11.09
N LYS A 21 0.56 -21.96 11.48
CA LYS A 21 1.81 -21.35 11.93
C LYS A 21 2.46 -20.57 10.77
N ILE A 22 2.66 -19.27 10.97
CA ILE A 22 3.44 -18.41 10.08
C ILE A 22 4.85 -18.31 10.65
N GLU A 23 5.85 -18.70 9.87
CA GLU A 23 7.26 -18.62 10.27
C GLU A 23 7.88 -17.29 9.81
N LEU A 24 8.41 -16.52 10.75
CA LEU A 24 9.07 -15.25 10.45
C LEU A 24 10.59 -15.42 10.56
N TYR A 25 11.28 -15.23 9.44
CA TYR A 25 12.74 -15.19 9.36
C TYR A 25 13.18 -13.74 9.21
N ILE A 26 13.89 -13.22 10.21
CA ILE A 26 14.39 -11.84 10.23
C ILE A 26 15.89 -11.89 9.97
N TYR A 27 16.30 -11.24 8.89
CA TYR A 27 17.70 -11.18 8.49
C TYR A 27 18.29 -9.84 8.92
N VAL A 28 19.50 -9.89 9.49
CA VAL A 28 20.30 -8.68 9.70
C VAL A 28 20.78 -8.21 8.32
N PRO A 29 20.60 -6.92 7.98
CA PRO A 29 20.98 -6.42 6.66
C PRO A 29 22.48 -6.64 6.39
N GLY A 30 22.81 -7.24 5.25
CA GLY A 30 24.20 -7.48 4.87
C GLY A 30 24.35 -8.45 3.68
N PRO A 31 25.54 -8.54 3.07
CA PRO A 31 25.80 -9.38 1.90
C PRO A 31 25.42 -10.85 2.11
N SER A 32 25.56 -11.34 3.35
CA SER A 32 25.27 -12.72 3.72
C SER A 32 23.78 -13.03 3.83
N ALA A 33 22.89 -12.04 3.94
CA ALA A 33 21.47 -12.28 4.18
C ALA A 33 20.80 -12.99 2.97
N GLU A 34 21.06 -12.50 1.76
CA GLU A 34 20.54 -13.11 0.54
C GLU A 34 21.23 -14.44 0.22
N GLU A 35 22.53 -14.56 0.52
CA GLU A 35 23.28 -15.81 0.41
C GLU A 35 22.70 -16.89 1.33
N LEU A 36 22.40 -16.54 2.58
CA LEU A 36 21.77 -17.45 3.56
C LEU A 36 20.33 -17.81 3.15
N ALA A 37 19.59 -16.88 2.57
CA ALA A 37 18.23 -17.12 2.10
C ALA A 37 18.19 -17.88 0.76
N GLY A 38 19.29 -17.90 0.01
CA GLY A 38 19.39 -18.48 -1.34
C GLY A 38 18.58 -17.73 -2.40
N ARG A 39 18.09 -16.53 -2.09
CA ARG A 39 17.25 -15.70 -2.97
C ARG A 39 17.21 -14.25 -2.49
N LYS A 40 16.83 -13.35 -3.41
CA LYS A 40 16.70 -11.92 -3.15
C LYS A 40 15.66 -11.64 -2.07
N LEU A 41 16.04 -10.88 -1.05
CA LEU A 41 15.14 -10.45 0.03
C LEU A 41 14.46 -9.11 -0.33
N PRO A 42 13.32 -8.79 0.31
CA PRO A 42 12.45 -9.69 1.07
C PRO A 42 11.53 -10.54 0.18
N PHE A 43 11.01 -11.65 0.69
CA PHE A 43 10.05 -12.49 -0.02
C PHE A 43 9.17 -13.29 0.96
N SER A 44 8.12 -13.91 0.45
CA SER A 44 7.26 -14.83 1.22
C SER A 44 7.09 -16.18 0.53
N THR A 45 6.76 -17.22 1.30
CA THR A 45 6.33 -18.55 0.82
C THR A 45 4.90 -18.83 1.28
N ALA A 46 4.42 -20.07 1.12
CA ALA A 46 3.10 -20.48 1.56
C ALA A 46 2.87 -20.31 3.08
N ASN A 47 3.91 -20.42 3.90
CA ASN A 47 3.82 -20.38 5.36
C ASN A 47 4.96 -19.61 6.04
N SER A 48 5.85 -18.96 5.29
CA SER A 48 6.94 -18.18 5.86
C SER A 48 7.08 -16.79 5.24
N ILE A 49 7.48 -15.84 6.06
CA ILE A 49 7.86 -14.48 5.67
C ILE A 49 9.35 -14.33 5.94
N HIS A 50 10.11 -13.95 4.92
CA HIS A 50 11.54 -13.71 5.02
C HIS A 50 11.83 -12.24 4.78
N TRP A 51 12.24 -11.60 5.85
CA TRP A 51 12.22 -10.16 5.99
C TRP A 51 13.62 -9.62 6.25
N ASP A 52 14.05 -8.69 5.40
CA ASP A 52 15.21 -7.84 5.66
C ASP A 52 14.74 -6.66 6.52
N ALA A 53 15.38 -6.48 7.69
CA ALA A 53 15.03 -5.47 8.68
C ALA A 53 15.09 -4.02 8.17
N LEU A 54 15.60 -3.77 6.96
CA LEU A 54 15.53 -2.46 6.29
C LEU A 54 14.12 -2.05 5.87
N TYR A 55 13.21 -3.01 5.65
CA TYR A 55 11.85 -2.73 5.20
C TYR A 55 10.86 -2.74 6.37
N PRO A 56 9.75 -2.00 6.33
CA PRO A 56 8.71 -2.15 7.35
C PRO A 56 8.06 -3.54 7.27
N TYR A 57 7.89 -4.20 8.42
CA TYR A 57 7.32 -5.55 8.50
C TYR A 57 5.91 -5.63 7.88
N GLY A 58 5.08 -4.61 8.08
CA GLY A 58 3.70 -4.58 7.60
C GLY A 58 3.60 -4.76 6.08
N TYR A 59 4.58 -4.25 5.32
CA TYR A 59 4.61 -4.39 3.87
C TYR A 59 4.72 -5.88 3.46
N GLN A 60 5.66 -6.61 4.07
CA GLN A 60 5.84 -8.04 3.77
C GLN A 60 4.67 -8.89 4.28
N LEU A 61 4.16 -8.59 5.47
CA LEU A 61 2.98 -9.25 6.00
C LEU A 61 1.77 -9.05 5.08
N THR A 62 1.58 -7.84 4.56
CA THR A 62 0.47 -7.55 3.64
C THR A 62 0.61 -8.31 2.32
N LYS A 63 1.81 -8.38 1.73
CA LYS A 63 2.04 -9.19 0.51
C LYS A 63 1.77 -10.67 0.76
N PHE A 64 2.19 -11.21 1.90
CA PHE A 64 1.89 -12.58 2.30
C PHE A 64 0.38 -12.84 2.43
N LEU A 65 -0.34 -11.93 3.09
CA LEU A 65 -1.79 -12.06 3.30
C LEU A 65 -2.58 -11.90 2.00
N LEU A 66 -2.19 -10.97 1.13
CA LEU A 66 -2.79 -10.83 -0.21
C LEU A 66 -2.65 -12.13 -1.02
N ALA A 67 -1.47 -12.77 -0.99
CA ALA A 67 -1.27 -14.07 -1.63
C ALA A 67 -2.15 -15.17 -1.01
N LYS A 68 -2.35 -15.15 0.31
CA LYS A 68 -3.25 -16.10 0.99
C LYS A 68 -4.73 -15.84 0.78
N LYS A 69 -5.13 -14.61 0.44
CA LYS A 69 -6.53 -14.27 0.15
C LYS A 69 -7.08 -15.06 -1.06
N GLY A 70 -6.20 -15.64 -1.88
CA GLY A 70 -6.57 -16.50 -3.00
C GLY A 70 -7.21 -15.73 -4.15
N ILE A 71 -6.90 -14.43 -4.24
CA ILE A 71 -7.37 -13.54 -5.28
C ILE A 71 -6.16 -13.15 -6.10
N GLU A 72 -6.20 -13.47 -7.38
CA GLU A 72 -5.16 -13.05 -8.31
C GLU A 72 -5.23 -11.52 -8.48
N PRO A 73 -4.10 -10.81 -8.31
CA PRO A 73 -4.03 -9.40 -8.62
C PRO A 73 -4.30 -9.18 -10.12
N GLY A 74 -4.94 -8.06 -10.43
CA GLY A 74 -4.98 -7.53 -11.78
C GLY A 74 -3.64 -6.95 -12.21
N ASP A 75 -3.65 -6.31 -13.38
CA ASP A 75 -2.41 -5.88 -14.03
C ASP A 75 -1.78 -4.64 -13.39
N PHE A 76 -2.51 -3.86 -12.58
CA PHE A 76 -2.06 -2.55 -12.11
C PHE A 76 -1.00 -2.64 -11.01
N GLN A 77 0.27 -2.46 -11.38
CA GLN A 77 1.40 -2.48 -10.44
C GLN A 77 1.29 -1.41 -9.34
N VAL A 78 0.67 -0.26 -9.65
CA VAL A 78 0.39 0.79 -8.65
C VAL A 78 -0.42 0.27 -7.46
N LEU A 79 -1.34 -0.68 -7.65
CA LEU A 79 -2.13 -1.25 -6.54
C LEU A 79 -1.40 -2.38 -5.83
N ASN A 80 -0.66 -3.19 -6.60
CA ASN A 80 0.17 -4.28 -6.07
C ASN A 80 1.27 -3.78 -5.12
N GLU A 81 1.75 -2.56 -5.33
CA GLU A 81 2.71 -1.90 -4.45
C GLU A 81 2.05 -0.95 -3.45
N GLY A 82 0.95 -0.28 -3.84
CA GLY A 82 0.25 0.69 -3.00
C GLY A 82 -0.42 0.11 -1.77
N ILE A 83 -1.12 -1.03 -1.89
CA ILE A 83 -1.80 -1.66 -0.75
C ILE A 83 -0.78 -2.11 0.32
N PRO A 84 0.29 -2.86 -0.01
CA PRO A 84 1.32 -3.18 0.96
C PRO A 84 2.00 -1.98 1.60
N HIS A 85 2.23 -0.89 0.85
CA HIS A 85 2.84 0.32 1.41
C HIS A 85 1.90 1.08 2.34
N LEU A 86 0.61 1.17 2.00
CA LEU A 86 -0.40 1.76 2.86
C LEU A 86 -0.49 1.03 4.21
N LEU A 87 -0.37 -0.30 4.19
CA LEU A 87 -0.49 -1.17 5.37
C LEU A 87 0.87 -1.57 5.95
N ASP A 88 1.90 -0.77 5.74
CA ASP A 88 3.26 -1.09 6.17
C ASP A 88 3.55 -0.75 7.64
N PHE A 89 2.64 0.00 8.29
CA PHE A 89 2.74 0.52 9.67
C PHE A 89 4.05 1.27 9.94
N SER A 90 4.62 1.92 8.93
CA SER A 90 5.84 2.73 9.06
C SER A 90 5.61 4.07 9.78
N GLY A 91 4.36 4.46 10.01
CA GLY A 91 4.00 5.80 10.52
C GLY A 91 4.21 6.92 9.48
N ILE A 92 4.50 6.58 8.22
CA ILE A 92 4.67 7.57 7.15
C ILE A 92 3.31 8.10 6.73
N ASN A 93 3.14 9.42 6.78
CA ASN A 93 2.02 10.09 6.12
C ASN A 93 2.27 10.15 4.59
N TYR A 94 1.72 9.18 3.86
CA TYR A 94 1.88 9.10 2.40
C TYR A 94 1.13 10.21 1.64
N HIS A 95 0.11 10.83 2.24
CA HIS A 95 -0.59 11.99 1.67
C HIS A 95 0.30 13.24 1.70
N ASP A 96 0.97 13.52 2.83
CA ASP A 96 1.98 14.58 2.92
C ASP A 96 3.13 14.35 1.92
N LYS A 97 3.66 13.13 1.82
CA LYS A 97 4.71 12.81 0.84
C LYS A 97 4.27 13.06 -0.60
N THR A 98 3.05 12.66 -0.95
CA THR A 98 2.46 12.92 -2.28
C THR A 98 2.31 14.42 -2.54
N ASN A 99 1.81 15.18 -1.57
CA ASN A 99 1.70 16.64 -1.70
C ASN A 99 3.08 17.31 -1.89
N ARG A 100 4.13 16.82 -1.22
CA ARG A 100 5.51 17.30 -1.45
C ARG A 100 6.03 16.97 -2.85
N LEU A 101 5.62 15.83 -3.44
CA LEU A 101 5.95 15.51 -4.84
C LEU A 101 5.27 16.48 -5.81
N VAL A 102 3.99 16.83 -5.56
CA VAL A 102 3.27 17.85 -6.33
C VAL A 102 3.99 19.19 -6.25
N ASN A 103 4.31 19.66 -5.04
CA ASN A 103 4.96 20.96 -4.83
C ASN A 103 6.40 21.02 -5.40
N SER A 104 7.07 19.88 -5.54
CA SER A 104 8.42 19.80 -6.12
C SER A 104 8.45 19.49 -7.62
N GLY A 105 7.28 19.40 -8.28
CA GLY A 105 7.17 19.07 -9.71
C GLY A 105 7.62 17.65 -10.06
N LYS A 106 7.62 16.73 -9.07
CA LYS A 106 8.00 15.32 -9.23
C LYS A 106 6.81 14.36 -9.26
N PHE A 107 5.60 14.90 -9.11
CA PHE A 107 4.34 14.16 -9.23
C PHE A 107 4.16 13.62 -10.64
N ILE A 108 3.72 12.37 -10.75
CA ILE A 108 3.66 11.63 -12.02
C ILE A 108 2.24 11.64 -12.60
N GLY A 109 1.22 11.76 -11.76
CA GLY A 109 -0.17 11.79 -12.20
C GLY A 109 -0.77 10.40 -12.38
N LEU A 110 -2.09 10.34 -12.26
CA LEU A 110 -2.89 9.12 -12.23
C LEU A 110 -2.85 8.38 -13.57
N ALA A 111 -2.82 9.10 -14.70
CA ALA A 111 -2.72 8.49 -16.02
C ALA A 111 -1.40 7.71 -16.20
N GLU A 112 -0.29 8.28 -15.72
CA GLU A 112 1.04 7.66 -15.82
C GLU A 112 1.25 6.56 -14.76
N LEU A 113 0.62 6.67 -13.59
CA LEU A 113 0.66 5.64 -12.55
C LEU A 113 0.01 4.32 -12.99
N GLY A 114 -0.99 4.37 -13.89
CA GLY A 114 -1.64 3.19 -14.45
C GLY A 114 -0.80 2.43 -15.50
N ASP A 115 0.25 3.05 -16.05
CA ASP A 115 1.16 2.40 -16.99
C ASP A 115 2.24 1.64 -16.20
N ASN A 116 2.17 0.31 -16.20
CA ASN A 116 3.13 -0.54 -15.50
C ASN A 116 4.59 -0.28 -15.90
N ARG A 117 4.88 -0.05 -17.19
CA ARG A 117 6.26 0.18 -17.63
C ARG A 117 6.77 1.50 -17.08
N ARG A 118 5.93 2.53 -17.09
CA ARG A 118 6.27 3.85 -16.54
C ARG A 118 6.40 3.77 -15.03
N PHE A 119 5.44 3.16 -14.35
CA PHE A 119 5.47 2.88 -12.92
C PHE A 119 6.74 2.13 -12.52
N ASP A 120 7.15 1.11 -13.28
CA ASP A 120 8.36 0.32 -13.00
C ASP A 120 9.65 1.13 -13.11
N SER A 121 9.67 2.18 -13.93
CA SER A 121 10.82 3.07 -14.09
C SER A 121 10.96 4.14 -13.00
N LEU A 122 9.91 4.39 -12.21
CA LEU A 122 9.92 5.44 -11.19
C LEU A 122 10.90 5.15 -10.05
N ALA A 123 11.41 6.19 -9.42
CA ALA A 123 12.21 6.04 -8.21
C ALA A 123 11.34 5.47 -7.07
N PHE A 124 11.91 4.56 -6.26
CA PHE A 124 11.17 3.89 -5.18
C PHE A 124 10.39 4.83 -4.24
N PRO A 125 10.94 5.97 -3.77
CA PRO A 125 10.18 6.89 -2.92
C PRO A 125 8.94 7.50 -3.58
N ILE A 126 8.97 7.68 -4.90
CA ILE A 126 7.86 8.23 -5.70
C ILE A 126 6.77 7.17 -5.79
N LYS A 127 7.11 5.95 -6.27
CA LYS A 127 6.18 4.82 -6.34
C LYS A 127 5.46 4.62 -5.03
N ARG A 128 6.22 4.47 -3.95
CA ARG A 128 5.69 4.19 -2.61
C ARG A 128 4.72 5.28 -2.16
N SER A 129 5.06 6.55 -2.34
CA SER A 129 4.25 7.65 -1.81
C SER A 129 2.94 7.80 -2.56
N GLU A 130 3.01 7.87 -3.89
CA GLU A 130 1.83 8.09 -4.72
C GLU A 130 0.89 6.87 -4.69
N SER A 131 1.43 5.65 -4.78
CA SER A 131 0.61 4.43 -4.75
C SER A 131 -0.11 4.21 -3.42
N ALA A 132 0.59 4.39 -2.29
CA ALA A 132 -0.03 4.25 -0.97
C ALA A 132 -1.06 5.37 -0.72
N SER A 133 -0.75 6.60 -1.13
CA SER A 133 -1.68 7.72 -1.02
C SER A 133 -2.96 7.51 -1.85
N LEU A 134 -2.83 6.99 -3.07
CA LEU A 134 -3.95 6.65 -3.93
C LEU A 134 -4.82 5.56 -3.29
N CYS A 135 -4.20 4.47 -2.80
CA CYS A 135 -4.92 3.39 -2.12
C CYS A 135 -5.64 3.90 -0.86
N GLY A 136 -5.00 4.77 -0.08
CA GLY A 136 -5.60 5.40 1.10
C GLY A 136 -6.80 6.28 0.76
N PHE A 137 -6.70 7.08 -0.29
CA PHE A 137 -7.81 7.88 -0.82
C PHE A 137 -8.99 7.01 -1.24
N ILE A 138 -8.71 5.92 -1.99
CA ILE A 138 -9.76 5.00 -2.45
C ILE A 138 -10.44 4.34 -1.27
N MET A 139 -9.65 3.79 -0.35
CA MET A 139 -10.15 3.10 0.84
C MET A 139 -11.04 4.02 1.69
N TYR A 140 -10.62 5.27 1.91
CA TYR A 140 -11.38 6.26 2.67
C TYR A 140 -12.72 6.63 2.01
N ASN A 141 -12.68 7.04 0.73
CA ASN A 141 -13.83 7.66 0.08
C ASN A 141 -14.80 6.64 -0.54
N TYR A 142 -14.30 5.44 -0.83
CA TYR A 142 -15.01 4.45 -1.64
C TYR A 142 -15.03 3.05 -1.02
N GLY A 143 -14.29 2.82 0.07
CA GLY A 143 -14.25 1.55 0.79
C GLY A 143 -13.36 0.49 0.15
N ASN A 144 -13.08 -0.56 0.92
CA ASN A 144 -12.24 -1.69 0.54
C ASN A 144 -12.79 -2.44 -0.68
N GLU A 145 -14.12 -2.60 -0.79
CA GLU A 145 -14.76 -3.31 -1.89
C GLU A 145 -14.35 -2.72 -3.25
N ARG A 146 -14.45 -1.39 -3.42
CA ARG A 146 -14.09 -0.72 -4.68
C ARG A 146 -12.59 -0.73 -4.93
N LEU A 147 -11.76 -0.62 -3.88
CA LEU A 147 -10.31 -0.81 -3.99
C LEU A 147 -9.99 -2.20 -4.55
N PHE A 148 -10.63 -3.25 -4.02
CA PHE A 148 -10.38 -4.62 -4.48
C PHE A 148 -11.02 -4.93 -5.84
N MET A 149 -12.11 -4.28 -6.22
CA MET A 149 -12.62 -4.33 -7.59
C MET A 149 -11.59 -3.77 -8.57
N LEU A 150 -10.99 -2.62 -8.25
CA LEU A 150 -9.95 -2.03 -9.07
C LEU A 150 -8.68 -2.88 -9.09
N TRP A 151 -8.27 -3.41 -7.93
CA TRP A 151 -7.10 -4.27 -7.79
C TRP A 151 -7.18 -5.54 -8.62
N LYS A 152 -8.37 -6.12 -8.80
CA LYS A 152 -8.61 -7.31 -9.64
C LYS A 152 -8.86 -6.99 -11.11
N SER A 153 -8.98 -5.71 -11.47
CA SER A 153 -9.31 -5.34 -12.85
C SER A 153 -8.14 -5.63 -13.78
N SER A 154 -8.45 -6.24 -14.93
CA SER A 154 -7.56 -6.37 -16.08
C SER A 154 -8.04 -5.52 -17.26
N VAL A 155 -9.06 -4.68 -17.04
CA VAL A 155 -9.51 -3.69 -18.02
C VAL A 155 -8.49 -2.56 -18.04
N ASP A 156 -8.46 -1.76 -19.12
CA ASP A 156 -7.66 -0.53 -19.17
C ASP A 156 -7.82 0.35 -17.91
N TRP A 157 -6.74 1.02 -17.49
CA TRP A 157 -6.68 1.80 -16.25
C TRP A 157 -7.74 2.89 -16.19
N GLN A 158 -7.80 3.76 -17.21
CA GLN A 158 -8.76 4.85 -17.27
C GLN A 158 -10.19 4.31 -17.21
N ARG A 159 -10.49 3.32 -18.05
CA ARG A 159 -11.82 2.71 -18.08
C ARG A 159 -12.19 2.06 -16.75
N SER A 160 -11.24 1.44 -16.06
CA SER A 160 -11.47 0.84 -14.74
C SER A 160 -11.82 1.90 -13.70
N ILE A 161 -11.07 3.01 -13.65
CA ILE A 161 -11.37 4.13 -12.75
C ILE A 161 -12.78 4.70 -13.03
N GLU A 162 -13.06 5.03 -14.28
CA GLU A 162 -14.32 5.64 -14.67
C GLU A 162 -15.52 4.72 -14.42
N THR A 163 -15.37 3.42 -14.65
CA THR A 163 -16.45 2.44 -14.43
C THR A 163 -16.67 2.18 -12.94
N ILE A 164 -15.62 2.01 -12.15
CA ILE A 164 -15.75 1.62 -10.73
C ILE A 164 -16.16 2.81 -9.87
N PHE A 165 -15.63 4.00 -10.16
CA PHE A 165 -15.83 5.20 -9.35
C PHE A 165 -16.81 6.20 -9.97
N GLN A 166 -17.32 5.93 -11.18
CA GLN A 166 -18.31 6.77 -11.87
C GLN A 166 -17.85 8.23 -11.96
N THR A 167 -16.55 8.43 -12.16
CA THR A 167 -15.88 9.73 -12.16
C THR A 167 -14.83 9.74 -13.26
N PRO A 168 -14.77 10.76 -14.13
CA PRO A 168 -13.69 10.95 -15.11
C PRO A 168 -12.30 10.88 -14.46
N LEU A 169 -11.30 10.35 -15.17
CA LEU A 169 -9.95 10.13 -14.60
C LEU A 169 -9.30 11.42 -14.05
N ASP A 170 -9.47 12.53 -14.74
CA ASP A 170 -8.96 13.85 -14.35
C ASP A 170 -9.66 14.40 -13.10
N GLU A 171 -10.98 14.25 -13.01
CA GLU A 171 -11.74 14.61 -11.82
C GLU A 171 -11.39 13.71 -10.64
N PHE A 172 -11.13 12.43 -10.88
CA PHE A 172 -10.70 11.49 -9.85
C PHE A 172 -9.32 11.85 -9.29
N GLU A 173 -8.36 12.18 -10.17
CA GLU A 173 -7.04 12.67 -9.76
C GLU A 173 -7.16 13.96 -8.94
N LYS A 174 -7.98 14.91 -9.38
CA LYS A 174 -8.22 16.15 -8.63
C LYS A 174 -8.75 15.87 -7.22
N LYS A 175 -9.77 15.00 -7.10
CA LYS A 175 -10.33 14.58 -5.79
C LYS A 175 -9.27 13.93 -4.91
N TRP A 176 -8.44 13.06 -5.47
CA TRP A 176 -7.32 12.46 -4.75
C TRP A 176 -6.33 13.51 -4.24
N LEU A 177 -5.94 14.46 -5.09
CA LEU A 177 -4.98 15.51 -4.72
C LEU A 177 -5.55 16.51 -3.71
N ASP A 178 -6.86 16.79 -3.77
CA ASP A 178 -7.54 17.60 -2.76
C ASP A 178 -7.59 16.86 -1.42
N PHE A 179 -7.88 15.55 -1.43
CA PHE A 179 -7.81 14.70 -0.24
C PHE A 179 -6.40 14.64 0.34
N ALA A 180 -5.38 14.47 -0.50
CA ALA A 180 -3.99 14.42 -0.03
C ALA A 180 -3.57 15.74 0.64
N ARG A 181 -4.00 16.89 0.09
CA ARG A 181 -3.77 18.21 0.66
C ARG A 181 -4.48 18.42 2.00
N ALA A 182 -5.72 17.94 2.13
CA ALA A 182 -6.47 18.03 3.38
C ALA A 182 -5.87 17.18 4.52
N ASN A 183 -5.06 16.17 4.19
CA ASN A 183 -4.50 15.21 5.15
C ASN A 183 -2.98 15.34 5.32
N THR A 184 -2.40 16.53 5.09
CA THR A 184 -0.96 16.75 5.30
C THR A 184 -0.56 17.07 6.74
N GLU A 185 -1.50 17.52 7.57
CA GLU A 185 -1.22 17.86 8.96
C GLU A 185 -1.22 16.57 9.80
N THR A 186 -0.04 16.21 10.31
CA THR A 186 0.06 15.27 11.43
C THR A 186 -0.09 16.14 12.68
N PRO A 187 -1.02 15.89 13.60
CA PRO A 187 -1.18 16.75 14.78
C PRO A 187 0.14 16.87 15.53
N GLU A 188 0.77 18.04 15.49
CA GLU A 188 1.95 18.33 16.30
C GLU A 188 1.50 18.40 17.77
N GLY A 189 1.60 17.28 18.50
CA GLY A 189 1.42 17.32 19.95
C GLY A 189 0.83 16.10 20.66
N THR A 190 0.46 15.03 19.96
CA THR A 190 0.03 13.79 20.65
C THR A 190 1.23 12.91 20.97
N VAL A 191 1.78 13.13 22.17
CA VAL A 191 2.60 12.15 22.87
C VAL A 191 1.80 10.84 22.92
N ASP A 192 2.32 9.81 22.26
CA ASP A 192 1.91 8.41 22.40
C ASP A 192 0.52 8.01 21.83
N ASN A 193 0.09 8.60 20.72
CA ASN A 193 -1.07 8.06 19.98
C ASN A 193 -0.63 7.04 18.92
N ASP A 194 -1.18 5.84 19.05
CA ASP A 194 -1.05 4.72 18.12
C ASP A 194 -1.35 5.19 16.69
N PRO A 195 -0.43 5.10 15.71
CA PRO A 195 -0.69 5.51 14.31
C PRO A 195 -1.89 4.78 13.67
N VAL A 196 -2.34 3.69 14.30
CA VAL A 196 -3.58 2.98 13.98
C VAL A 196 -4.84 3.77 14.35
N GLN A 197 -4.82 4.58 15.43
CA GLN A 197 -5.97 5.44 15.77
C GLN A 197 -6.23 6.49 14.69
N ASP A 198 -5.19 7.03 14.05
CA ASP A 198 -5.37 7.97 12.94
C ASP A 198 -5.95 7.27 11.70
N LEU A 199 -5.54 6.03 11.40
CA LEU A 199 -6.23 5.20 10.40
C LEU A 199 -7.69 4.91 10.79
N ARG A 200 -8.02 4.76 12.08
CA ARG A 200 -9.40 4.58 12.56
C ARG A 200 -10.23 5.86 12.55
N MET A 201 -9.63 7.04 12.73
CA MET A 201 -10.33 8.32 12.53
C MET A 201 -10.54 8.62 11.05
N ILE A 202 -9.71 8.03 10.19
CA ILE A 202 -9.84 8.08 8.74
C ILE A 202 -10.89 7.03 8.27
N ILE A 203 -10.99 5.84 8.86
CA ILE A 203 -11.87 4.76 8.36
C ILE A 203 -13.26 4.69 9.05
N GLN A 204 -13.72 5.76 9.73
CA GLN A 204 -15.08 5.85 10.32
C GLN A 204 -16.02 6.70 9.46
#